data_AF-A0A2Z3H4X9-F1
#
_entry.id   AF-A0A2Z3H4X9-F1
#
_cell.length_a   1.000
_cell.length_b   1.000
_cell.length_c   1.000
_cell.angle_alpha   90.00
_cell.angle_beta   90.00
_cell.angle_gamma   90.00
#
_symmetry.space_group_name_H-M   'P 1'
#
loop_
_entity.id
_entity.type
_entity.pdbx_description
1 polymer ?
#
loop_
_entity_poly.entity_id
_entity_poly.type
_entity_poly.pdbx_seq_one_letter_code
_entity_poly.pdbx_strand_id
1 'polypeptide(L)'
;MDDSLIRDGTLGPVLWDEEWRWWRFRVGAFGGRRVMGYIFPTDQAVPMSGVEFETIRGHVAWICENEPTMLKLVVDRMYSWWERTEWAEELRSSITNPELFREQLQLECVHFKGDVAEVGYGTGDLMNAHSFWIIFNQPGLLPEKVMWG
;
A
#
# COMPACT_ATOMS: atom_id res chain seq x y z
N MET A 1 -7.84 8.34 29.91
CA MET A 1 -7.00 7.54 29.00
C MET A 1 -6.97 8.30 27.69
N ASP A 2 -5.84 8.30 26.99
CA ASP A 2 -5.74 8.98 25.71
C ASP A 2 -6.32 8.06 24.65
N ASP A 3 -7.62 8.22 24.37
CA ASP A 3 -8.38 7.35 23.46
C ASP A 3 -7.91 7.51 22.00
N SER A 4 -6.94 8.41 21.74
CA SER A 4 -6.30 8.64 20.44
C SER A 4 -5.06 7.75 20.17
N LEU A 5 -4.67 6.88 21.10
CA LEU A 5 -3.50 5.99 20.96
C LEU A 5 -3.81 4.53 21.33
N ILE A 6 -3.63 3.64 20.36
CA ILE A 6 -3.61 2.18 20.57
C ILE A 6 -2.16 1.70 20.55
N ARG A 7 -1.78 0.89 21.55
CA ARG A 7 -0.46 0.24 21.60
C ARG A 7 -0.60 -1.22 21.20
N ASP A 8 -0.08 -1.56 20.03
CA ASP A 8 -0.11 -2.91 19.49
C ASP A 8 1.28 -3.54 19.41
N GLY A 9 1.38 -4.84 19.71
CA GLY A 9 2.65 -5.56 19.65
C GLY A 9 3.16 -5.82 18.23
N THR A 10 2.25 -5.85 17.24
CA THR A 10 2.57 -6.12 15.83
C THR A 10 2.66 -4.83 15.03
N LEU A 11 1.67 -3.94 15.17
CA LEU A 11 1.58 -2.68 14.42
C LEU A 11 2.36 -1.53 15.07
N GLY A 12 2.74 -1.69 16.35
CA GLY A 12 3.30 -0.61 17.16
C GLY A 12 2.24 0.42 17.57
N PRO A 13 2.62 1.70 17.72
CA PRO A 13 1.67 2.75 18.07
C PRO A 13 0.76 3.09 16.87
N VAL A 14 -0.55 2.97 17.08
CA VAL A 14 -1.59 3.39 16.14
C VAL A 14 -2.25 4.65 16.70
N LEU A 15 -2.24 5.72 15.92
CA LEU A 15 -2.68 7.05 16.32
C LEU A 15 -3.93 7.45 15.56
N TRP A 16 -4.90 8.03 16.26
CA TRP A 16 -6.04 8.68 15.62
C TRP A 16 -5.61 10.02 15.00
N ASP A 17 -6.07 10.28 13.79
CA ASP A 17 -5.90 11.54 13.08
C ASP A 17 -7.24 12.28 13.04
N GLU A 18 -7.36 13.34 13.83
CA GLU A 18 -8.62 14.09 13.95
C GLU A 18 -9.01 14.84 12.67
N GLU A 19 -8.03 15.29 11.89
CA GLU A 19 -8.28 16.04 10.65
C GLU A 19 -8.87 15.13 9.58
N TRP A 20 -8.27 13.96 9.42
CA TRP A 20 -8.63 13.01 8.36
C TRP A 20 -9.59 11.92 8.80
N ARG A 21 -9.88 11.83 10.11
CA ARG A 21 -10.75 10.83 10.74
C ARG A 21 -10.37 9.38 10.39
N TRP A 22 -9.07 9.09 10.40
CA TRP A 22 -8.53 7.74 10.25
C TRP A 22 -7.57 7.39 11.38
N TRP A 23 -7.26 6.11 11.52
CA TRP A 23 -6.12 5.67 12.31
C TRP A 23 -4.89 5.55 11.42
N ARG A 24 -3.72 5.93 11.92
CA ARG A 24 -2.45 5.82 11.21
C ARG A 24 -1.37 5.15 12.03
N PHE A 25 -0.54 4.35 11.37
CA PHE A 25 0.58 3.65 11.99
C PHE A 25 1.70 3.42 10.98
N ARG A 26 2.84 2.90 11.44
CA ARG A 26 3.97 2.54 10.58
C ARG A 26 3.85 1.07 10.20
N VAL A 27 3.62 0.78 8.93
CA VAL A 27 3.52 -0.61 8.42
C VAL A 27 4.89 -1.28 8.50
N GLY A 28 5.92 -0.58 8.02
CA GLY A 28 7.27 -1.13 7.95
C GLY A 28 8.23 -0.20 7.21
N ALA A 29 9.44 -0.71 6.96
CA ALA A 29 10.43 -0.06 6.13
C ALA A 29 10.66 -0.87 4.85
N PHE A 30 10.42 -0.26 3.69
CA PHE A 30 10.51 -0.89 2.37
C PHE A 30 11.45 -0.07 1.50
N GLY A 31 12.47 -0.69 0.92
CA GLY A 31 13.52 0.04 0.18
C GLY A 31 14.21 1.13 1.01
N GLY A 32 14.28 0.97 2.34
CA GLY A 32 14.83 1.98 3.27
C GLY A 32 13.89 3.14 3.61
N ARG A 33 12.68 3.19 3.04
CA ARG A 33 11.65 4.22 3.32
C ARG A 33 10.63 3.71 4.32
N ARG A 34 10.14 4.61 5.18
CA ARG A 34 9.03 4.29 6.09
C ARG A 34 7.71 4.39 5.35
N VAL A 35 6.93 3.33 5.39
CA VAL A 35 5.58 3.27 4.78
C VAL A 35 4.53 3.45 5.86
N MET A 36 3.57 4.32 5.57
CA MET A 36 2.45 4.61 6.47
C MET A 36 1.25 3.73 6.11
N GLY A 37 0.59 3.24 7.15
CA GLY A 37 -0.68 2.51 7.08
C GLY A 37 -1.80 3.39 7.59
N TYR A 38 -2.94 3.38 6.91
CA TYR A 38 -4.12 4.17 7.23
C TYR A 38 -5.32 3.23 7.36
N ILE A 39 -6.02 3.28 8.47
CA ILE A 39 -7.20 2.47 8.70
C ILE A 39 -8.42 3.39 8.72
N PHE A 40 -9.29 3.17 7.75
CA PHE A 40 -10.54 3.89 7.56
C PHE A 40 -11.62 3.16 8.35
N PRO A 41 -12.02 3.68 9.52
CA PRO A 41 -12.97 2.98 10.36
C PRO A 41 -14.35 2.94 9.71
N THR A 42 -15.06 1.83 9.89
CA THR A 42 -16.46 1.69 9.45
C THR A 42 -17.42 2.52 10.30
N ASP A 43 -17.09 2.75 11.58
CA ASP A 43 -17.82 3.63 12.49
C ASP A 43 -16.84 4.59 13.22
N GLN A 44 -17.18 5.87 13.30
CA GLN A 44 -16.21 6.91 13.68
C GLN A 44 -15.74 6.75 15.14
N ALA A 45 -14.43 6.86 15.37
CA ALA A 45 -13.76 6.97 16.67
C ALA A 45 -13.87 5.77 17.64
N VAL A 46 -14.44 4.62 17.23
CA VAL A 46 -14.37 3.41 18.07
C VAL A 46 -12.96 2.83 17.97
N PRO A 47 -12.27 2.57 19.10
CA PRO A 47 -10.98 1.89 19.08
C PRO A 47 -11.15 0.53 18.39
N MET A 48 -10.42 0.34 17.29
CA MET A 48 -10.49 -0.92 16.53
C MET A 48 -10.11 -2.07 17.45
N SER A 49 -10.97 -3.07 17.54
CA SER A 49 -10.77 -4.24 18.38
C SER A 49 -11.42 -5.47 17.74
N GLY A 50 -11.04 -6.65 18.22
CA GLY A 50 -11.59 -7.91 17.72
C GLY A 50 -11.07 -8.28 16.32
N VAL A 51 -11.94 -8.91 15.53
CA VAL A 51 -11.57 -9.63 14.30
C VAL A 51 -10.94 -8.71 13.25
N GLU A 52 -11.45 -7.48 13.08
CA GLU A 52 -10.92 -6.53 12.09
C GLU A 52 -9.45 -6.21 12.36
N PHE A 53 -9.10 -5.96 13.63
CA PHE A 53 -7.73 -5.61 14.00
C PHE A 53 -6.77 -6.80 13.86
N GLU A 54 -7.21 -8.02 14.14
CA GLU A 54 -6.43 -9.24 13.85
C GLU A 54 -6.19 -9.42 12.35
N THR A 55 -7.21 -9.15 11.51
CA THR A 55 -7.08 -9.20 10.06
C THR A 55 -6.07 -8.17 9.55
N ILE A 56 -6.09 -6.94 10.06
CA ILE A 56 -5.11 -5.91 9.73
C ILE A 56 -3.69 -6.34 10.12
N ARG A 57 -3.51 -6.92 11.31
CA ARG A 57 -2.20 -7.48 11.71
C ARG A 57 -1.71 -8.55 10.73
N GLY A 58 -2.61 -9.45 10.33
CA GLY A 58 -2.31 -10.50 9.35
C GLY A 58 -1.88 -9.93 8.00
N HIS A 59 -2.60 -8.92 7.51
CA HIS A 59 -2.23 -8.21 6.27
C HIS A 59 -0.86 -7.54 6.38
N VAL A 60 -0.60 -6.81 7.48
CA VAL A 60 0.68 -6.11 7.68
C VAL A 60 1.85 -7.10 7.74
N ALA A 61 1.71 -8.18 8.52
CA ALA A 61 2.74 -9.21 8.60
C ALA A 61 3.07 -9.79 7.22
N TRP A 62 2.02 -10.14 6.45
CA TRP A 62 2.20 -10.70 5.12
C TRP A 62 2.80 -9.69 4.13
N ILE A 63 2.35 -8.43 4.13
CA ILE A 63 2.89 -7.34 3.29
C ILE A 63 4.39 -7.15 3.55
N CYS A 64 4.80 -7.12 4.82
CA CYS A 64 6.20 -7.01 5.21
C CYS A 64 7.07 -8.13 4.66
N GLU A 65 6.56 -9.36 4.61
CA GLU A 65 7.27 -10.52 4.10
C GLU A 65 7.26 -10.63 2.57
N ASN A 66 6.25 -10.06 1.90
CA ASN A 66 5.95 -10.35 0.49
C ASN A 66 6.02 -9.12 -0.43
N GLU A 67 6.48 -7.97 0.03
CA GLU A 67 6.61 -6.77 -0.81
C GLU A 67 7.36 -7.00 -2.13
N PRO A 68 8.49 -7.72 -2.18
CA PRO A 68 9.18 -7.95 -3.45
C PRO A 68 8.33 -8.73 -4.47
N THR A 69 7.49 -9.65 -3.99
CA THR A 69 6.57 -10.42 -4.82
C THR A 69 5.41 -9.56 -5.31
N MET A 70 4.87 -8.70 -4.44
CA MET A 70 3.84 -7.74 -4.81
C MET A 70 4.34 -6.73 -5.85
N LEU A 71 5.52 -6.16 -5.66
CA LEU A 71 6.15 -5.25 -6.61
C LEU A 71 6.36 -5.94 -7.97
N LYS A 72 6.82 -7.19 -7.98
CA LYS A 72 6.92 -7.97 -9.21
C LYS A 72 5.57 -8.11 -9.91
N LEU A 73 4.50 -8.38 -9.17
CA LEU A 73 3.15 -8.47 -9.73
C LEU A 73 2.73 -7.14 -10.39
N VAL A 74 3.02 -5.99 -9.77
CA VAL A 74 2.74 -4.67 -10.40
C VAL A 74 3.49 -4.53 -11.71
N VAL A 75 4.81 -4.81 -11.71
CA VAL A 75 5.65 -4.68 -12.91
C VAL A 75 5.14 -5.58 -14.04
N ASP A 76 4.89 -6.87 -13.74
CA ASP A 76 4.43 -7.85 -14.73
C ASP A 76 3.09 -7.47 -15.36
N ARG A 77 2.21 -6.77 -14.62
CA ARG A 77 0.88 -6.37 -15.09
C ARG A 77 0.87 -5.01 -15.75
N MET A 78 1.63 -4.06 -15.23
CA MET A 78 1.51 -2.64 -15.58
C MET A 78 2.54 -2.19 -16.61
N TYR A 79 3.70 -2.85 -16.73
CA TYR A 79 4.74 -2.41 -17.66
C TYR A 79 4.25 -2.32 -19.11
N SER A 80 3.73 -3.42 -19.67
CA SER A 80 3.23 -3.44 -21.06
C SER A 80 1.98 -2.58 -21.26
N TRP A 81 1.21 -2.32 -20.20
CA TRP A 81 0.12 -1.35 -20.27
C TRP A 81 0.68 0.07 -20.36
N TRP A 82 1.60 0.45 -19.47
CA TRP A 82 2.25 1.74 -19.42
C TRP A 82 2.99 2.07 -20.71
N GLU A 83 3.72 1.12 -21.30
CA GLU A 83 4.43 1.30 -22.59
C GLU A 83 3.53 1.79 -23.74
N ARG A 84 2.22 1.52 -23.66
CA ARG A 84 1.21 1.90 -24.67
C ARG A 84 0.54 3.25 -24.38
N THR A 85 0.93 3.93 -23.31
CA THR A 85 0.38 5.22 -22.89
C THR A 85 1.24 6.39 -23.39
N GLU A 86 0.68 7.59 -23.39
CA GLU A 86 1.42 8.83 -23.70
C GLU A 86 2.53 9.12 -22.67
N TRP A 87 2.35 8.72 -21.40
CA TRP A 87 3.38 8.86 -20.38
C TRP A 87 4.68 8.14 -20.73
N ALA A 88 4.57 6.97 -21.38
CA ALA A 88 5.74 6.24 -21.84
C ALA A 88 6.45 6.90 -23.02
N GLU A 89 5.78 7.75 -23.81
CA GLU A 89 6.43 8.44 -24.93
C GLU A 89 7.51 9.41 -24.44
N GLU A 90 7.24 10.12 -23.34
CA GLU A 90 8.17 11.08 -22.74
C GLU A 90 9.40 10.40 -22.13
N LEU A 91 9.24 9.18 -21.61
CA LEU A 91 10.27 8.45 -20.86
C LEU A 91 10.86 7.24 -21.62
N ARG A 92 10.49 7.04 -22.89
CA ARG A 92 10.85 5.84 -23.66
C ARG A 92 12.36 5.64 -23.82
N SER A 93 13.12 6.74 -23.82
CA SER A 93 14.58 6.70 -23.96
C SER A 93 15.29 6.31 -22.66
N SER A 94 14.67 6.56 -21.50
CA SER A 94 15.23 6.28 -20.17
C SER A 94 14.73 4.97 -19.56
N ILE A 95 13.52 4.52 -19.92
CA ILE A 95 12.90 3.31 -19.36
C ILE A 95 12.63 2.35 -20.50
N THR A 96 13.60 1.47 -20.74
CA THR A 96 13.64 0.59 -21.93
C THR A 96 13.31 -0.86 -21.62
N ASN A 97 13.13 -1.20 -20.34
CA ASN A 97 12.84 -2.55 -19.89
C ASN A 97 12.07 -2.56 -18.55
N PRO A 98 11.48 -3.71 -18.14
CA PRO A 98 10.73 -3.82 -16.90
C PRO A 98 11.55 -3.57 -15.63
N GLU A 99 12.87 -3.79 -15.62
CA GLU A 99 13.72 -3.56 -14.45
C GLU A 99 13.86 -2.07 -14.16
N LEU A 100 14.09 -1.25 -15.20
CA LEU A 100 14.13 0.22 -15.07
C LEU A 100 12.76 0.79 -14.68
N PHE A 101 11.67 0.19 -15.15
CA PHE A 101 10.32 0.55 -14.72
C PHE A 101 10.09 0.23 -13.24
N ARG A 102 10.52 -0.95 -12.80
CA ARG A 102 10.47 -1.36 -11.39
C ARG A 102 11.20 -0.38 -10.48
N GLU A 103 12.35 0.12 -10.87
CA GLU A 103 13.16 1.05 -10.07
C GLU A 103 12.46 2.38 -9.77
N GLN A 104 11.47 2.76 -10.58
CA GLN A 104 10.65 3.96 -10.35
C GLN A 104 9.52 3.73 -9.34
N LEU A 105 9.12 2.47 -9.13
CA LEU A 105 8.00 2.11 -8.27
C LEU A 105 8.46 1.98 -6.82
N GLN A 106 7.70 2.59 -5.91
CA GLN A 106 7.97 2.50 -4.49
C GLN A 106 6.67 2.33 -3.72
N LEU A 107 6.66 1.40 -2.77
CA LEU A 107 5.54 1.26 -1.86
C LEU A 107 5.38 2.57 -1.06
N GLU A 108 4.25 3.23 -1.21
CA GLU A 108 4.00 4.56 -0.65
C GLU A 108 3.10 4.48 0.59
N CYS A 109 2.03 3.70 0.49
CA CYS A 109 1.04 3.57 1.56
C CYS A 109 0.30 2.24 1.52
N VAL A 110 -0.35 1.94 2.65
CA VAL A 110 -1.34 0.86 2.76
C VAL A 110 -2.60 1.42 3.39
N HIS A 111 -3.74 1.20 2.75
CA HIS A 111 -5.06 1.53 3.28
C HIS A 111 -5.75 0.27 3.78
N PHE A 112 -6.45 0.37 4.89
CA PHE A 112 -7.28 -0.70 5.44
C PHE A 112 -8.71 -0.19 5.54
N LYS A 113 -9.65 -0.89 4.90
CA LYS A 113 -11.08 -0.55 4.86
C LYS A 113 -11.87 -1.79 5.26
N GLY A 114 -12.17 -1.94 6.54
CA GLY A 114 -12.70 -3.19 7.08
C GLY A 114 -11.68 -4.32 6.95
N ASP A 115 -12.04 -5.40 6.27
CA ASP A 115 -11.20 -6.57 6.02
C ASP A 115 -10.30 -6.45 4.77
N VAL A 116 -10.45 -5.36 4.02
CA VAL A 116 -9.70 -5.12 2.78
C VAL A 116 -8.45 -4.29 3.04
N ALA A 117 -7.31 -4.71 2.47
CA ALA A 117 -6.10 -3.90 2.39
C ALA A 117 -5.87 -3.42 0.95
N GLU A 118 -5.56 -2.15 0.75
CA GLU A 118 -5.16 -1.57 -0.54
C GLU A 118 -3.71 -1.08 -0.42
N VAL A 119 -2.81 -1.64 -1.22
CA VAL A 119 -1.37 -1.36 -1.19
C VAL A 119 -1.02 -0.51 -2.40
N GLY A 120 -0.57 0.71 -2.16
CA GLY A 120 -0.29 1.71 -3.20
C GLY A 120 1.20 1.83 -3.51
N TYR A 121 1.57 1.60 -4.76
CA TYR A 121 2.90 1.86 -5.28
C TYR A 121 2.91 3.19 -6.02
N GLY A 122 3.57 4.19 -5.43
CA GLY A 122 3.80 5.47 -6.09
C GLY A 122 4.61 5.25 -7.36
N THR A 123 4.17 5.90 -8.44
CA THR A 123 4.76 5.71 -9.78
C THR A 123 5.92 6.67 -10.08
N GLY A 124 6.19 7.62 -9.18
CA GLY A 124 7.21 8.65 -9.40
C GLY A 124 6.94 9.41 -10.69
N ASP A 125 7.95 9.47 -11.55
CA ASP A 125 7.86 10.17 -12.83
C ASP A 125 7.12 9.38 -13.91
N LEU A 126 6.85 8.08 -13.72
CA LEU A 126 6.21 7.23 -14.73
C LEU A 126 4.83 7.75 -15.14
N MET A 127 4.09 8.35 -14.20
CA MET A 127 2.71 8.80 -14.40
C MET A 127 2.38 10.00 -13.50
N ASN A 128 3.21 11.04 -13.47
CA ASN A 128 2.90 12.30 -12.76
C ASN A 128 2.39 12.13 -11.31
N ALA A 129 3.07 11.30 -10.51
CA ALA A 129 2.71 11.00 -9.11
C ALA A 129 1.38 10.25 -8.89
N HIS A 130 0.86 9.53 -9.89
CA HIS A 130 -0.20 8.53 -9.70
C HIS A 130 0.30 7.29 -8.95
N SER A 131 -0.60 6.39 -8.58
CA SER A 131 -0.26 5.13 -7.89
C SER A 131 -0.84 3.90 -8.59
N PHE A 132 -0.11 2.80 -8.51
CA PHE A 132 -0.65 1.47 -8.80
C PHE A 132 -1.13 0.81 -7.51
N TRP A 133 -2.36 0.32 -7.53
CA TRP A 133 -3.03 -0.24 -6.37
C TRP A 133 -3.20 -1.74 -6.49
N ILE A 134 -2.82 -2.45 -5.44
CA ILE A 134 -3.05 -3.87 -5.24
C ILE A 134 -4.06 -4.02 -4.10
N ILE A 135 -5.15 -4.78 -4.30
CA ILE A 135 -6.22 -4.93 -3.30
C ILE A 135 -6.29 -6.35 -2.77
N PHE A 136 -6.21 -6.52 -1.46
CA PHE A 136 -6.27 -7.79 -0.73
C PHE A 136 -7.60 -7.87 0.02
N ASN A 137 -8.37 -8.92 -0.24
CA ASN A 137 -9.58 -9.20 0.54
C ASN A 137 -9.31 -10.21 1.68
N GLN A 138 -8.16 -10.86 1.65
CA GLN A 138 -7.76 -11.88 2.64
C GLN A 138 -6.24 -11.82 2.86
N PRO A 139 -5.77 -11.88 4.12
CA PRO A 139 -4.34 -12.00 4.39
C PRO A 139 -3.77 -13.26 3.73
N GLY A 140 -2.55 -13.17 3.20
CA GLY A 140 -1.86 -14.35 2.67
C GLY A 140 -2.08 -14.65 1.18
N LEU A 141 -3.01 -13.97 0.52
CA LEU A 141 -3.36 -14.25 -0.87
C LEU A 141 -3.01 -13.07 -1.79
N LEU A 142 -2.17 -13.34 -2.79
CA LEU A 142 -1.93 -12.38 -3.87
C LEU A 142 -3.22 -12.17 -4.65
N PRO A 143 -3.55 -10.92 -5.00
CA PRO A 143 -4.76 -10.65 -5.74
C PRO A 143 -4.56 -10.86 -7.23
N GLU A 144 -5.67 -11.08 -7.92
CA GLU A 144 -5.68 -11.34 -9.34
C GLU A 144 -5.52 -10.08 -10.20
N LYS A 145 -5.71 -8.90 -9.60
CA LYS A 145 -5.81 -7.62 -10.31
C LYS A 145 -4.94 -6.55 -9.67
N VAL A 146 -4.35 -5.73 -10.54
CA VAL A 146 -3.68 -4.46 -10.23
C VAL A 146 -4.47 -3.37 -10.93
N MET A 147 -4.74 -2.27 -10.23
CA MET A 147 -5.47 -1.12 -10.76
C MET A 147 -4.57 0.12 -10.77
N TRP A 148 -4.91 1.10 -11.60
CA TRP A 148 -4.31 2.43 -11.56
C TRP A 148 -5.30 3.41 -10.90
N GLY A 149 -4.79 4.38 -10.17
CA GLY A 149 -5.59 5.39 -9.46
C GLY A 149 -4.83 6.67 -9.16
#